data_AF-A0A969GFJ5-F1
#
_entry.id   AF-A0A969GFJ5-F1
#
_cell.length_a   1.000
_cell.length_b   1.000
_cell.length_c   1.000
_cell.angle_alpha   90.00
_cell.angle_beta   90.00
_cell.angle_gamma   90.00
#
_symmetry.space_group_name_H-M   'P 1'
#
loop_
_entity.id
_entity.type
_entity.pdbx_description
1 polymer ?
#
loop_
_entity_poly.entity_id
_entity_poly.type
_entity_poly.pdbx_seq_one_letter_code
_entity_poly.pdbx_strand_id
1 'polypeptide(L)'
;MIILSVLAAWTVGVFVLLARDAVVGLYNLSPSGEYNVRMLMLMMACVLWIRMFNFSTFIGALRAGGDTRFALIMEICSIWLIGVPAAYIGAFVLELPVYLVYLMVALEEIAKAIVSFWRFRSRKWIHNLVNE
;
A
#
# COMPACT_ATOMS: atom_id res chain seq x y z
N MET A 1 -17.62 -5.03 -4.79
CA MET A 1 -16.42 -5.57 -4.14
C MET A 1 -15.43 -4.47 -3.75
N ILE A 2 -14.93 -3.65 -4.68
CA ILE A 2 -13.94 -2.59 -4.39
C ILE A 2 -14.45 -1.56 -3.37
N ILE A 3 -15.70 -1.09 -3.48
CA ILE A 3 -16.26 -0.12 -2.53
C ILE A 3 -16.31 -0.72 -1.10
N LEU A 4 -16.69 -2.00 -0.99
CA LEU A 4 -16.73 -2.70 0.31
C LEU A 4 -15.33 -2.84 0.91
N SER A 5 -14.31 -3.19 0.11
CA SER A 5 -12.94 -3.33 0.61
C SER A 5 -12.33 -1.99 1.01
N VAL A 6 -12.65 -0.90 0.29
CA VAL A 6 -12.25 0.46 0.68
C VAL A 6 -12.93 0.88 1.98
N LEU A 7 -14.24 0.69 2.12
CA LEU A 7 -14.96 1.01 3.37
C LEU A 7 -14.42 0.21 4.56
N ALA A 8 -14.13 -1.07 4.36
CA ALA A 8 -13.48 -1.89 5.39
C ALA A 8 -12.08 -1.40 5.74
N ALA A 9 -11.31 -0.87 4.77
CA ALA A 9 -10.01 -0.28 5.05
C ALA A 9 -10.12 0.99 5.90
N TRP A 10 -11.14 1.83 5.66
CA TRP A 10 -11.42 2.99 6.49
C TRP A 10 -11.79 2.59 7.92
N THR A 11 -12.64 1.58 8.09
CA THR A 11 -13.01 1.10 9.45
C THR A 11 -11.80 0.54 10.20
N VAL A 12 -10.95 -0.24 9.52
CA VAL A 12 -9.69 -0.74 10.10
C VAL A 12 -8.74 0.41 10.42
N GLY A 13 -8.63 1.42 9.55
CA GLY A 13 -7.81 2.61 9.80
C GLY A 13 -8.24 3.37 11.05
N VAL A 14 -9.54 3.57 11.25
CA VAL A 14 -10.10 4.17 12.47
C VAL A 14 -9.78 3.30 13.68
N PHE A 15 -9.96 1.99 13.59
CA PHE A 15 -9.65 1.06 14.67
C PHE A 15 -8.16 1.11 15.07
N VAL A 16 -7.25 1.15 14.09
CA VAL A 16 -5.81 1.31 14.31
C VAL A 16 -5.50 2.59 15.08
N LEU A 17 -6.18 3.70 14.75
CA LEU A 17 -5.99 4.97 15.44
C LEU A 17 -6.51 4.95 16.88
N LEU A 18 -7.65 4.29 17.13
CA LEU A 18 -8.20 4.13 18.47
C LEU A 18 -7.34 3.21 19.35
N ALA A 19 -6.80 2.14 18.76
CA ALA A 19 -5.94 1.18 19.44
C ALA A 19 -4.49 1.68 19.60
N ARG A 20 -4.12 2.79 18.94
CA ARG A 20 -2.74 3.31 18.88
C ARG A 20 -2.06 3.40 20.23
N ASP A 21 -2.74 4.01 21.21
CA ASP A 21 -2.13 4.29 22.51
C ASP A 21 -1.97 3.00 23.33
N ALA A 22 -2.92 2.06 23.21
CA ALA A 22 -2.80 0.74 23.81
C ALA A 22 -1.64 -0.05 23.20
N VAL A 23 -1.49 -0.05 21.87
CA VAL A 23 -0.41 -0.76 21.16
C VAL A 23 0.96 -0.18 21.52
N VAL A 24 1.10 1.15 21.53
CA VAL A 24 2.37 1.80 21.90
C VAL A 24 2.74 1.51 23.35
N GLY A 25 1.76 1.49 24.26
CA GLY A 25 1.98 1.16 25.67
C GLY A 25 2.41 -0.29 25.96
N LEU A 26 2.33 -1.20 24.98
CA LEU A 26 2.86 -2.57 25.11
C LEU A 26 4.39 -2.63 24.97
N TYR A 27 5.02 -1.58 24.46
CA TYR A 27 6.45 -1.54 24.19
C TYR A 27 7.15 -0.50 25.07
N ASN A 28 8.31 -0.86 25.60
CA ASN A 28 9.19 0.08 26.29
C ASN A 28 10.02 0.86 25.25
N LEU A 29 9.45 1.94 24.74
CA LEU A 29 10.08 2.81 23.74
C LEU A 29 10.67 4.06 24.40
N SER A 30 11.65 4.68 23.74
CA SER A 30 12.08 6.03 24.10
C SER A 30 10.98 7.05 23.76
N PRO A 31 10.96 8.25 24.40
CA PRO A 31 9.96 9.27 24.09
C PRO A 31 9.91 9.64 22.59
N SER A 32 11.07 9.68 21.92
CA SER A 32 11.16 9.90 20.48
C SER A 32 10.66 8.70 19.66
N GLY A 33 10.90 7.48 20.13
CA GLY A 33 10.40 6.24 19.53
C GLY A 33 8.87 6.17 19.57
N GLU A 34 8.26 6.48 20.71
CA GLU A 34 6.81 6.53 20.85
C GLU A 34 6.17 7.52 19.87
N TYR A 35 6.71 8.74 19.78
CA TYR A 35 6.22 9.74 18.84
C TYR A 35 6.27 9.23 17.40
N ASN A 36 7.40 8.65 16.99
CA ASN A 36 7.57 8.11 15.65
C ASN A 36 6.59 6.98 15.35
N VAL A 37 6.38 6.04 16.27
CA VAL A 37 5.42 4.94 16.10
C VAL A 37 3.99 5.46 16.00
N ARG A 38 3.60 6.43 16.86
CA ARG A 38 2.27 7.06 16.79
C ARG A 38 2.03 7.74 15.44
N MET A 39 3.05 8.43 14.91
CA MET A 39 2.98 9.04 13.57
C MET A 39 2.95 8.00 12.46
N LEU A 40 3.73 6.93 12.55
CA LEU A 40 3.69 5.82 11.58
C LEU A 40 2.30 5.16 11.53
N MET A 41 1.68 4.90 12.68
CA MET A 41 0.32 4.34 12.74
C MET A 41 -0.70 5.28 12.10
N LEU A 42 -0.55 6.59 12.26
CA LEU A 42 -1.37 7.59 11.57
C LEU A 42 -1.18 7.55 10.06
N MET A 43 0.06 7.60 9.59
CA MET A 43 0.35 7.54 8.14
C MET A 43 -0.11 6.22 7.53
N MET A 44 0.04 5.10 8.25
CA MET A 44 -0.47 3.80 7.83
C MET A 44 -1.99 3.82 7.67
N ALA A 45 -2.73 4.36 8.66
CA ALA A 45 -4.19 4.46 8.58
C ALA A 45 -4.63 5.33 7.39
N CYS A 46 -3.94 6.43 7.10
CA CYS A 46 -4.23 7.30 5.95
C CYS A 46 -3.98 6.60 4.60
N VAL A 47 -3.00 5.69 4.51
CA VAL A 47 -2.62 5.00 3.26
C VAL A 47 -3.38 3.67 3.06
N LEU A 48 -3.94 3.09 4.13
CA LEU A 48 -4.49 1.74 4.13
C LEU A 48 -5.58 1.51 3.07
N TRP A 49 -6.42 2.51 2.80
CA TRP A 49 -7.47 2.40 1.80
C TRP A 49 -6.92 2.28 0.36
N ILE A 50 -5.81 2.95 0.06
CA ILE A 50 -5.11 2.84 -1.25
C ILE A 50 -4.55 1.43 -1.40
N ARG A 51 -3.91 0.92 -0.35
CA ARG A 51 -3.39 -0.45 -0.31
C ARG A 51 -4.50 -1.48 -0.53
N MET A 52 -5.68 -1.30 0.08
CA MET A 52 -6.80 -2.20 -0.14
C MET A 52 -7.44 -2.09 -1.52
N PHE A 53 -7.47 -0.90 -2.10
CA PHE A 53 -7.87 -0.73 -3.50
C PHE A 53 -6.95 -1.52 -4.44
N ASN A 54 -5.63 -1.41 -4.25
CA ASN A 54 -4.64 -2.15 -5.02
C ASN A 54 -4.79 -3.65 -4.82
N PHE A 55 -4.88 -4.12 -3.57
CA PHE A 55 -5.09 -5.53 -3.27
C PHE A 55 -6.31 -6.09 -4.01
N SER A 56 -7.44 -5.38 -3.97
CA SER A 56 -8.68 -5.82 -4.59
C SER A 56 -8.61 -5.87 -6.12
N THR A 57 -8.01 -4.85 -6.75
CA THR A 57 -7.94 -4.76 -8.21
C THR A 57 -6.84 -5.67 -8.78
N PHE A 58 -5.69 -5.70 -8.11
CA PHE A 58 -4.51 -6.39 -8.57
C PHE A 58 -4.55 -7.90 -8.29
N ILE A 59 -4.82 -8.28 -7.04
CA ILE A 59 -4.89 -9.70 -6.67
C ILE A 59 -6.26 -10.25 -7.05
N GLY A 60 -7.33 -9.51 -6.76
CA GLY A 60 -8.70 -9.95 -7.02
C GLY A 60 -9.06 -10.06 -8.50
N ALA A 61 -8.65 -9.11 -9.35
CA ALA A 61 -9.01 -9.15 -10.78
C ALA A 61 -7.88 -9.64 -11.68
N LEU A 62 -6.68 -9.06 -11.61
CA LEU A 62 -5.60 -9.36 -12.56
C LEU A 62 -5.01 -10.76 -12.36
N ARG A 63 -4.66 -11.14 -11.12
CA ARG A 63 -4.12 -12.49 -10.86
C ARG A 63 -5.16 -13.60 -11.04
N ALA A 64 -6.37 -13.40 -10.55
CA ALA A 64 -7.45 -14.40 -10.70
C ALA A 64 -7.93 -14.55 -12.15
N GLY A 65 -7.81 -13.50 -12.99
CA GLY A 65 -8.19 -13.52 -14.40
C GLY A 65 -7.14 -14.07 -15.37
N GLY A 66 -6.02 -14.61 -14.87
CA GLY A 66 -4.94 -15.19 -15.69
C GLY A 66 -3.85 -14.21 -16.11
N ASP A 67 -3.95 -12.91 -15.80
CA ASP A 67 -2.95 -11.88 -16.14
C ASP A 67 -1.81 -11.79 -15.10
N THR A 68 -1.29 -12.95 -14.68
CA THR A 68 -0.31 -13.09 -13.60
C THR A 68 1.06 -12.51 -13.95
N ARG A 69 1.49 -12.63 -15.22
CA ARG A 69 2.78 -12.08 -15.69
C ARG A 69 2.82 -10.56 -15.60
N PHE A 70 1.74 -9.89 -16.01
CA PHE A 70 1.65 -8.43 -15.88
C PHE A 70 1.66 -8.01 -14.41
N ALA A 71 0.93 -8.73 -13.55
CA ALA A 71 0.96 -8.48 -12.12
C ALA A 71 2.38 -8.64 -11.55
N LEU A 72 3.10 -9.70 -11.90
CA LEU A 72 4.48 -9.89 -11.42
C LEU A 72 5.40 -8.73 -11.83
N ILE A 73 5.36 -8.33 -13.11
CA ILE A 73 6.20 -7.24 -13.62
C ILE A 73 5.87 -5.93 -12.92
N MET A 74 4.58 -5.60 -12.76
CA MET A 74 4.18 -4.38 -12.07
C MET A 74 4.68 -4.33 -10.63
N GLU A 75 4.59 -5.43 -9.88
CA GLU A 75 5.04 -5.51 -8.48
C GLU A 75 6.55 -5.25 -8.36
N ILE A 76 7.34 -5.92 -9.22
CA ILE A 76 8.80 -5.75 -9.23
C ILE A 76 9.15 -4.30 -9.61
N CYS A 77 8.53 -3.76 -10.66
CA CYS A 77 8.78 -2.39 -11.09
C CYS A 77 8.40 -1.37 -10.03
N SER A 78 7.26 -1.51 -9.35
CA SER A 78 6.84 -0.55 -8.32
C SER A 78 7.84 -0.52 -7.15
N ILE A 79 8.28 -1.69 -6.69
CA ILE A 79 9.22 -1.79 -5.58
C ILE A 79 10.58 -1.19 -5.97
N TRP A 80 11.14 -1.61 -7.09
CA TRP A 80 12.52 -1.25 -7.44
C TRP A 80 12.67 0.12 -8.08
N LEU A 81 11.65 0.63 -8.79
CA LEU A 81 11.72 1.93 -9.45
C LEU A 81 11.11 3.05 -8.61
N ILE A 82 10.26 2.73 -7.64
CA ILE A 82 9.56 3.73 -6.81
C ILE A 82 9.83 3.51 -5.33
N GLY A 83 9.43 2.36 -4.76
CA GLY A 83 9.52 2.12 -3.32
C GLY A 83 10.93 2.24 -2.75
N VAL A 84 11.87 1.46 -3.28
CA VAL A 84 13.27 1.43 -2.82
C VAL A 84 13.98 2.77 -3.08
N PRO A 85 13.92 3.38 -4.27
CA PRO A 85 14.49 4.71 -4.49
C PRO A 85 13.87 5.77 -3.58
N ALA A 86 12.55 5.78 -3.38
CA ALA A 86 11.88 6.74 -2.50
C ALA A 86 12.31 6.56 -1.04
N ALA A 87 12.44 5.32 -0.56
CA ALA A 87 12.96 5.03 0.76
C ALA A 87 14.40 5.53 0.92
N TYR A 88 15.27 5.25 -0.05
CA TYR A 88 16.67 5.69 -0.02
C TYR A 88 16.79 7.21 -0.02
N ILE A 89 16.10 7.89 -0.94
CA ILE A 89 16.11 9.35 -1.05
C ILE A 89 15.55 9.97 0.23
N GLY A 90 14.41 9.47 0.72
CA GLY A 90 13.77 9.99 1.93
C GLY A 90 14.63 9.83 3.18
N ALA A 91 15.25 8.66 3.36
CA ALA A 91 16.00 8.34 4.57
C ALA A 91 17.44 8.89 4.57
N PHE A 92 18.15 8.80 3.45
CA PHE A 92 19.60 9.07 3.41
C PHE A 92 19.98 10.36 2.68
N VAL A 93 19.16 10.84 1.75
CA VAL A 93 19.47 12.08 1.01
C VAL A 93 18.78 13.28 1.65
N LEU A 94 17.51 13.11 2.00
CA LEU A 94 16.68 14.16 2.60
C LEU A 94 16.65 14.09 4.14
N GLU A 95 17.19 13.01 4.72
CA GLU A 95 17.24 12.78 6.18
C GLU A 95 15.89 13.00 6.88
N LEU A 96 14.80 12.61 6.21
CA LEU A 96 13.46 12.82 6.71
C LEU A 96 13.15 11.88 7.88
N PRO A 97 12.27 12.29 8.80
CA PRO A 97 11.77 11.39 9.82
C PRO A 97 11.03 10.20 9.20
N VAL A 98 11.14 9.05 9.86
CA VAL A 98 10.69 7.74 9.34
C VAL A 98 9.24 7.71 8.84
N TYR A 99 8.34 8.47 9.48
CA TYR A 99 6.93 8.55 9.07
C TYR A 99 6.72 9.29 7.75
N LEU A 100 7.57 10.26 7.40
CA LEU A 100 7.55 10.91 6.09
C LEU A 100 8.18 10.01 5.02
N VAL A 101 9.24 9.28 5.36
CA VAL A 101 9.82 8.27 4.46
C VAL A 101 8.77 7.21 4.11
N TYR A 102 7.98 6.76 5.10
CA TYR A 102 6.85 5.85 4.87
C TYR A 102 5.84 6.42 3.86
N LEU A 103 5.48 7.70 3.98
CA LEU A 103 4.58 8.35 3.00
C LEU A 103 5.20 8.46 1.61
N MET A 104 6.50 8.71 1.50
CA MET A 104 7.19 8.73 0.21
C MET A 104 7.14 7.36 -0.45
N VAL A 105 7.39 6.28 0.31
CA VAL A 105 7.26 4.91 -0.20
C VAL A 105 5.82 4.62 -0.62
N ALA A 106 4.83 5.12 0.13
CA ALA A 106 3.42 4.95 -0.21
C ALA A 106 3.02 5.56 -1.58
N LEU A 107 3.85 6.41 -2.20
CA LEU A 107 3.64 6.85 -3.58
C LEU A 107 3.65 5.69 -4.58
N GLU A 108 4.37 4.60 -4.28
CA GLU A 108 4.34 3.40 -5.12
C GLU A 108 2.95 2.78 -5.20
N GLU A 109 2.17 2.87 -4.11
CA GLU A 109 0.80 2.37 -4.07
C GLU A 109 -0.11 3.22 -4.96
N ILE A 110 0.09 4.53 -5.01
CA ILE A 110 -0.66 5.42 -5.91
C ILE A 110 -0.31 5.10 -7.37
N ALA A 111 0.98 4.90 -7.68
CA ALA A 111 1.41 4.52 -9.02
C ALA A 111 0.80 3.17 -9.45
N LYS A 112 0.85 2.15 -8.58
CA LYS A 112 0.17 0.86 -8.80
C LYS A 112 -1.33 1.03 -9.01
N ALA A 113 -2.00 1.88 -8.25
CA ALA A 113 -3.43 2.13 -8.38
C ALA A 113 -3.79 2.67 -9.77
N ILE A 114 -3.01 3.64 -10.27
CA ILE A 114 -3.22 4.22 -11.59
C ILE A 114 -3.02 3.17 -12.70
N VAL A 115 -1.90 2.44 -12.66
CA VAL A 115 -1.57 1.45 -13.70
C VAL A 115 -2.54 0.27 -13.67
N SER A 116 -2.90 -0.23 -12.49
CA SER A 116 -3.85 -1.32 -12.33
C SER A 116 -5.26 -0.93 -12.77
N PHE A 117 -5.72 0.29 -12.45
CA PHE A 117 -7.01 0.80 -12.93
C PHE A 117 -7.05 0.93 -14.45
N TRP A 118 -5.97 1.47 -15.05
CA TRP A 118 -5.85 1.55 -16.51
C TRP A 118 -5.89 0.16 -17.17
N ARG A 119 -5.13 -0.81 -16.63
CA ARG A 119 -5.14 -2.19 -17.13
C ARG A 119 -6.52 -2.83 -16.98
N PHE A 120 -7.17 -2.64 -15.83
CA PHE A 120 -8.50 -3.17 -15.57
C PHE A 120 -9.51 -2.65 -16.61
N ARG A 121 -9.48 -1.35 -16.93
CA ARG A 121 -10.37 -0.75 -17.93
C ARG A 121 -10.08 -1.22 -19.35
N SER A 122 -8.85 -1.61 -19.66
CA SER A 122 -8.48 -2.13 -20.99
C SER A 122 -9.13 -3.48 -21.33
N ARG A 123 -9.67 -4.21 -20.34
CA ARG A 123 -10.22 -5.59 -20.44
C ARG A 123 -9.26 -6.66 -20.99
N LYS A 124 -8.03 -6.29 -21.39
CA LYS A 124 -6.98 -7.20 -21.86
C LYS A 124 -6.50 -8.20 -20.80
N TRP A 125 -6.95 -8.05 -19.57
CA TRP A 125 -6.66 -8.97 -18.48
C TRP A 125 -7.56 -10.23 -18.52
N ILE A 126 -8.68 -10.18 -19.23
CA ILE A 126 -9.64 -11.29 -19.33
C ILE A 126 -9.11 -12.30 -20.34
N HIS A 127 -8.47 -13.36 -19.85
CA HIS A 127 -8.03 -14.48 -20.66
C HIS A 127 -9.00 -15.64 -20.50
N ASN A 128 -9.36 -16.31 -21.59
CA ASN A 128 -10.22 -17.49 -21.53
C ASN A 128 -9.37 -18.71 -21.16
N LEU A 129 -9.48 -19.14 -19.91
CA LEU A 129 -8.71 -20.25 -19.34
C LEU A 129 -9.30 -21.63 -19.63
N VAL A 130 -10.39 -21.72 -20.41
CA VAL A 130 -11.12 -22.98 -20.64
C VAL A 130 -10.60 -23.77 -21.84
N ASN A 131 -9.86 -23.12 -22.76
CA ASN A 131 -9.39 -23.74 -24.02
C ASN A 131 -7.85 -23.80 -24.14
N GLU A 132 -7.11 -23.64 -23.04
CA GLU A 132 -5.67 -23.92 -22.91
C GLU A 132 -5.48 -24.99 -21.83
#